data_AF-A0A958F5H2-F1
#
_entry.id   AF-A0A958F5H2-F1
#
_cell.length_a   1.000
_cell.length_b   1.000
_cell.length_c   1.000
_cell.angle_alpha   90.00
_cell.angle_beta   90.00
_cell.angle_gamma   90.00
#
_symmetry.space_group_name_H-M   'P 1'
#
loop_
_entity.id
_entity.type
_entity.pdbx_description
1 polymer ?
#
loop_
_entity_poly.entity_id
_entity_poly.type
_entity_poly.pdbx_seq_one_letter_code
_entity_poly.pdbx_strand_id
1 'polypeptide(L)'
;SKNDIQHRRIHPYCPNENAEVERYHRTLRELIDPDDAGDFDQLIQLVKDRIDYYNNTRYHSAIGFVTPHSKYTGKADQIIQERERKLARAREQRKQQNLSLMKNKAA
;
A
#
# COMPACT_ATOMS: atom_id res chain seq x y z
N SER A 1 30.59 3.23 -18.01
CA SER A 1 29.48 2.26 -18.07
C SER A 1 28.33 2.93 -18.82
N LYS A 2 27.71 2.26 -19.79
CA LYS A 2 26.92 2.88 -20.89
C LYS A 2 25.71 3.76 -20.49
N ASN A 3 25.30 3.83 -19.21
CA ASN A 3 24.09 4.55 -18.76
C ASN A 3 24.30 5.44 -17.51
N ASP A 4 25.54 5.78 -17.12
CA ASP A 4 25.84 6.56 -15.88
C ASP A 4 25.23 5.97 -14.59
N ILE A 5 25.09 4.64 -14.53
CA ILE A 5 24.60 3.94 -13.34
C ILE A 5 25.79 3.59 -12.44
N GLN A 6 25.77 4.10 -11.21
CA GLN A 6 26.71 3.71 -10.16
C GLN A 6 26.21 2.46 -9.42
N HIS A 7 27.02 1.41 -9.39
CA HIS A 7 26.75 0.22 -8.59
C HIS A 7 27.20 0.46 -7.14
N ARG A 8 26.25 0.49 -6.21
CA ARG A 8 26.51 0.48 -4.77
C ARG A 8 26.17 -0.89 -4.18
N ARG A 9 27.03 -1.40 -3.30
CA ARG A 9 26.82 -2.65 -2.56
C ARG A 9 26.57 -2.33 -1.09
N ILE A 10 25.79 -3.19 -0.43
CA ILE A 10 25.60 -3.12 1.02
C ILE A 10 26.88 -3.50 1.76
N HIS A 11 27.02 -2.99 2.97
CA HIS A 11 28.12 -3.31 3.85
C HIS A 11 27.98 -4.75 4.41
N PRO A 12 29.10 -5.45 4.64
CA PRO A 12 29.08 -6.74 5.33
C PRO A 12 28.38 -6.62 6.69
N TYR A 13 27.51 -7.58 7.01
CA TYR A 13 26.76 -7.64 8.27
C TYR A 13 25.79 -6.48 8.53
N CYS A 14 25.37 -5.74 7.50
CA CYS A 14 24.37 -4.67 7.59
C CYS A 14 23.05 -5.03 6.88
N PRO A 15 22.26 -6.01 7.40
CA PRO A 15 21.05 -6.48 6.72
C PRO A 15 19.97 -5.39 6.55
N ASN A 16 19.96 -4.40 7.43
CA ASN A 16 18.98 -3.31 7.38
C ASN A 16 19.10 -2.45 6.11
N GLU A 17 20.26 -2.40 5.46
CA GLU A 17 20.46 -1.66 4.21
C GLU A 17 19.66 -2.25 3.03
N ASN A 18 19.22 -3.51 3.16
CA ASN A 18 18.45 -4.23 2.16
C ASN A 18 17.00 -4.50 2.60
N ALA A 19 16.58 -3.97 3.76
CA ALA A 19 15.32 -4.33 4.40
C ALA A 19 14.08 -4.06 3.52
N GLU A 20 14.10 -2.99 2.72
CA GLU A 20 12.97 -2.62 1.85
C GLU A 20 12.73 -3.66 0.75
N VAL A 21 13.78 -4.08 0.05
CA VAL A 21 13.64 -5.09 -1.02
C VAL A 21 13.36 -6.48 -0.44
N GLU A 22 13.91 -6.79 0.74
CA GLU A 22 13.62 -8.05 1.43
C GLU A 22 12.15 -8.12 1.87
N ARG A 23 11.61 -7.02 2.40
CA ARG A 23 10.18 -6.92 2.74
C ARG A 23 9.30 -7.04 1.51
N TYR A 24 9.69 -6.44 0.39
CA TYR A 24 9.01 -6.60 -0.89
C TYR A 24 9.00 -8.07 -1.34
N HIS A 25 10.16 -8.74 -1.35
CA HIS A 25 10.27 -10.15 -1.72
C HIS A 25 9.44 -11.07 -0.83
N ARG A 26 9.42 -10.82 0.49
CA ARG A 26 8.55 -11.58 1.40
C ARG A 26 7.08 -11.40 1.03
N THR A 27 6.65 -10.16 0.78
CA THR A 27 5.26 -9.88 0.39
C THR A 27 4.89 -10.57 -0.92
N LEU A 28 5.79 -10.59 -1.91
CA LEU A 28 5.55 -11.32 -3.16
C LEU A 28 5.39 -12.83 -2.93
N ARG A 29 6.23 -13.44 -2.10
CA ARG A 29 6.10 -14.87 -1.75
C ARG A 29 4.79 -15.18 -1.02
N GLU A 30 4.28 -14.26 -0.21
CA GLU A 30 2.97 -14.41 0.44
C GLU A 30 1.79 -14.23 -0.54
N LEU A 31 2.01 -13.54 -1.66
CA LEU A 31 0.99 -13.27 -2.67
C LEU A 31 0.96 -14.29 -3.82
N ILE A 32 2.02 -15.05 -3.99
CA ILE A 32 2.21 -16.00 -5.09
C ILE A 32 2.27 -17.39 -4.48
N ASP A 33 1.30 -18.23 -4.83
CA ASP A 33 1.43 -19.67 -4.70
C ASP A 33 1.86 -20.24 -6.06
N PRO A 34 3.07 -20.82 -6.20
CA PRO A 34 3.50 -21.42 -7.45
C PRO A 34 2.56 -22.54 -7.95
N ASP A 35 1.84 -23.20 -7.05
CA ASP A 35 0.92 -24.29 -7.40
C ASP A 35 -0.35 -23.77 -8.13
N ASP A 36 -0.59 -22.45 -8.10
CA ASP A 36 -1.65 -21.80 -8.89
C ASP A 36 -1.32 -21.75 -10.40
N ALA A 37 -0.09 -22.10 -10.81
CA ALA A 37 0.34 -22.10 -12.20
C ALA A 37 0.56 -23.53 -12.74
N GLY A 38 -0.05 -23.84 -13.89
CA GLY A 38 0.07 -25.14 -14.55
C GLY A 38 1.34 -25.31 -15.40
N ASP A 39 1.99 -24.21 -15.76
CA ASP A 39 3.26 -24.19 -16.50
C ASP A 39 4.08 -22.92 -16.20
N PHE A 40 5.27 -22.83 -16.80
CA PHE A 40 6.18 -21.72 -16.58
C PHE A 40 5.66 -20.38 -17.13
N ASP A 41 4.94 -20.39 -18.26
CA ASP A 41 4.39 -19.16 -18.85
C ASP A 41 3.27 -18.60 -17.97
N GLN A 42 2.43 -19.49 -17.42
CA GLN A 42 1.41 -19.14 -16.44
C GLN A 42 2.03 -18.62 -15.14
N LEU A 43 3.15 -19.20 -14.68
CA LEU A 43 3.86 -18.70 -13.50
C LEU A 43 4.40 -17.28 -13.73
N ILE A 44 4.98 -17.01 -14.91
CA ILE A 44 5.41 -15.65 -15.27
C ILE A 44 4.22 -14.68 -15.23
N GLN A 45 3.06 -15.09 -15.77
CA GLN A 45 1.89 -14.23 -15.78
C GLN A 45 1.35 -13.98 -14.38
N LEU A 46 1.29 -15.02 -13.55
CA LEU A 46 0.91 -14.93 -12.14
C LEU A 46 1.81 -13.93 -11.40
N VAL A 47 3.13 -14.01 -11.59
CA VAL A 47 4.08 -13.06 -11.00
C VAL A 47 3.78 -11.63 -11.46
N LYS A 48 3.55 -11.40 -12.75
CA LYS A 48 3.21 -10.07 -13.29
C LYS A 48 1.92 -9.53 -12.66
N ASP A 49 0.89 -10.35 -12.56
CA ASP A 49 -0.40 -9.96 -11.99
C ASP A 49 -0.27 -9.62 -10.50
N ARG A 50 0.58 -10.35 -9.76
CA ARG A 50 0.86 -10.04 -8.34
C ARG A 50 1.69 -8.77 -8.17
N ILE A 51 2.62 -8.48 -9.08
CA ILE A 51 3.36 -7.21 -9.12
C ILE A 51 2.41 -6.05 -9.42
N ASP A 52 1.49 -6.22 -10.39
CA ASP A 52 0.48 -5.22 -10.71
C ASP A 52 -0.43 -4.95 -9.51
N TYR A 53 -0.95 -6.01 -8.89
CA TYR A 53 -1.75 -5.90 -7.67
C TYR A 53 -1.00 -5.16 -6.56
N TYR A 54 0.27 -5.50 -6.32
CA TYR A 54 1.10 -4.85 -5.30
C TYR A 54 1.21 -3.33 -5.53
N ASN A 55 1.44 -2.91 -6.77
CA ASN A 55 1.72 -1.52 -7.14
C ASN A 55 0.47 -0.67 -7.31
N ASN A 56 -0.60 -1.25 -7.86
CA ASN A 56 -1.76 -0.50 -8.34
C ASN A 56 -3.01 -0.68 -7.48
N THR A 57 -3.09 -1.76 -6.68
CA THR A 57 -4.34 -2.12 -5.96
C THR A 57 -4.14 -2.24 -4.46
N ARG A 58 -3.06 -2.88 -3.99
CA ARG A 58 -2.81 -3.11 -2.56
C ARG A 58 -2.54 -1.79 -1.83
N TYR A 59 -3.21 -1.58 -0.70
CA TYR A 59 -2.93 -0.48 0.20
C TYR A 59 -1.80 -0.82 1.19
N HIS A 60 -0.89 0.12 1.41
CA HIS A 60 0.28 -0.10 2.27
C HIS A 60 0.28 0.85 3.46
N SER A 61 0.23 0.28 4.67
CA SER A 61 0.16 1.05 5.92
C SER A 61 1.34 2.00 6.10
N ALA A 62 2.55 1.57 5.71
CA ALA A 62 3.78 2.36 5.82
C ALA A 62 3.76 3.69 5.02
N ILE A 63 2.87 3.79 4.02
CA ILE A 63 2.72 4.99 3.18
C ILE A 63 1.33 5.63 3.33
N GLY A 64 0.64 5.39 4.46
CA GLY A 64 -0.66 6.01 4.73
C GLY A 64 -1.83 5.32 4.02
N PHE A 65 -1.73 4.01 3.82
CA PHE A 65 -2.75 3.20 3.12
C PHE A 65 -3.05 3.74 1.72
N VAL A 66 -2.02 4.15 0.97
CA VAL A 66 -2.12 4.42 -0.48
C VAL A 66 -1.43 3.30 -1.25
N THR A 67 -1.62 3.26 -2.56
CA THR A 67 -0.92 2.31 -3.44
C THR A 67 0.49 2.83 -3.74
N PRO A 68 1.50 1.95 -3.96
CA PRO A 68 2.86 2.38 -4.29
C PRO A 68 2.88 3.26 -5.54
N HIS A 69 2.07 2.94 -6.54
CA HIS A 69 1.91 3.77 -7.74
C HIS A 69 1.42 5.19 -7.42
N SER A 70 0.43 5.33 -6.53
CA SER A 70 -0.08 6.65 -6.12
C SER A 70 0.98 7.46 -5.36
N LYS A 71 1.83 6.78 -4.58
CA LYS A 71 2.94 7.45 -3.88
C LYS A 71 4.02 7.88 -4.86
N TYR A 72 4.40 7.00 -5.78
CA TYR A 72 5.40 7.27 -6.82
C TYR A 72 4.98 8.43 -7.74
N THR A 73 3.71 8.48 -8.13
CA THR A 73 3.16 9.55 -8.99
C THR A 73 2.83 10.84 -8.24
N GLY A 74 3.11 10.94 -6.93
CA GLY A 74 2.86 12.13 -6.13
C GLY A 74 1.40 12.40 -5.77
N LYS A 75 0.47 11.48 -6.06
CA LYS A 75 -0.97 11.61 -5.79
C LYS A 75 -1.36 11.26 -4.34
N ALA A 76 -0.45 10.65 -3.58
CA ALA A 76 -0.71 10.17 -2.24
C ALA A 76 -1.27 11.24 -1.30
N ASP A 77 -0.69 12.43 -1.29
CA ASP A 77 -1.05 13.47 -0.32
C ASP A 77 -2.47 14.00 -0.56
N GLN A 78 -2.87 14.15 -1.83
CA GLN A 78 -4.23 14.51 -2.21
C GLN A 78 -5.24 13.46 -1.75
N ILE A 79 -4.91 12.17 -1.93
CA ILE A 79 -5.75 11.05 -1.50
C ILE A 79 -5.92 11.06 0.03
N ILE A 80 -4.84 11.28 0.77
CA ILE A 80 -4.85 11.30 2.23
C ILE A 80 -5.68 12.49 2.75
N GLN A 81 -5.47 13.70 2.21
CA GLN A 81 -6.25 14.89 2.60
C GLN A 81 -7.75 14.71 2.37
N GLU A 82 -8.15 14.12 1.25
CA GLU A 82 -9.56 13.87 0.95
C GLU A 82 -10.19 12.87 1.94
N ARG A 83 -9.44 11.84 2.36
CA ARG A 83 -9.90 10.91 3.40
C ARG A 83 -10.08 11.60 4.74
N GLU A 84 -9.14 12.45 5.14
CA GLU A 84 -9.23 13.19 6.40
C GLU A 84 -10.47 14.09 6.44
N ARG A 85 -10.75 14.79 5.33
CA ARG A 85 -11.97 15.60 5.18
C ARG A 85 -13.25 14.76 5.35
N LYS A 86 -13.32 13.61 4.68
CA LYS A 86 -14.46 12.67 4.80
C LYS A 86 -14.63 12.17 6.23
N LEU A 87 -13.54 11.79 6.90
CA LEU A 87 -13.56 11.32 8.28
C LEU A 87 -14.01 12.43 9.24
N ALA A 88 -13.54 13.67 9.07
CA ALA A 88 -13.96 14.81 9.87
C ALA A 88 -15.47 15.07 9.72
N ARG A 89 -15.98 15.10 8.49
CA ARG A 89 -17.42 15.26 8.21
C ARG A 89 -18.26 14.16 8.85
N ALA A 90 -17.84 12.91 8.74
CA ALA A 90 -18.54 11.77 9.33
C ALA A 90 -18.51 11.81 10.88
N ARG A 91 -17.46 12.35 11.50
CA ARG A 91 -17.41 12.56 12.96
C ARG A 91 -18.42 13.61 13.39
N GLU A 92 -18.49 14.74 12.69
CA GLU A 92 -19.44 15.82 13.02
C GLU A 92 -20.89 15.39 12.84
N GLN A 93 -21.22 14.68 11.76
CA GLN A 93 -22.56 14.12 11.55
C GLN A 93 -22.98 13.18 12.68
N ARG A 94 -22.09 12.28 13.12
CA ARG A 94 -22.36 11.38 14.25
C ARG A 94 -22.57 12.14 15.55
N LYS A 95 -21.80 13.20 15.80
CA LYS A 95 -21.98 14.06 16.98
C LYS A 95 -23.36 14.70 16.99
N GLN A 96 -23.80 15.25 15.86
CA GLN A 96 -25.12 15.89 15.73
C GLN A 96 -26.26 14.88 15.93
N GLN A 97 -26.17 13.71 15.30
CA GLN A 97 -27.15 12.62 15.46
C GLN A 97 -27.27 12.16 16.92
N ASN A 98 -26.13 11.96 17.59
CA ASN A 98 -26.12 11.57 18.99
C ASN A 98 -26.74 12.66 19.88
N LEU A 99 -26.43 13.94 19.63
CA LEU A 99 -27.04 15.06 20.36
C LEU A 99 -28.56 15.14 20.15
N SER A 100 -29.05 14.94 18.92
CA SER A 100 -30.50 14.92 18.66
C SER A 100 -31.18 13.74 19.35
N LEU A 101 -30.57 12.56 19.35
CA LEU A 101 -31.09 11.39 20.05
C LEU A 101 -31.17 11.62 21.56
N MET A 102 -30.15 12.24 22.16
CA MET A 102 -30.15 12.58 23.59
C MET A 102 -31.25 13.57 23.94
N LYS A 103 -31.47 14.60 23.11
CA LYS A 103 -32.55 15.58 23.31
C LYS A 103 -33.93 14.93 23.19
N ASN A 104 -34.14 14.09 22.19
CA ASN A 104 -35.40 13.38 21.98
C ASN A 104 -35.72 12.34 23.06
N LYS A 105 -34.71 11.82 23.76
CA LYS A 105 -34.87 10.89 24.88
C LYS A 105 -35.14 11.60 26.21
N ALA A 106 -34.80 12.89 26.30
CA ALA A 106 -35.01 13.73 27.48
C ALA A 106 -36.33 14.53 27.40
N ALA A 107 -37.00 14.53 26.23
CA ALA A 107 -38.34 15.04 26.01
C ALA A 107 -39.37 13.91 26.15
#